data_AF-A0A6B3D0M7-F1
#
_entry.id   AF-A0A6B3D0M7-F1
#
_cell.length_a   1.000
_cell.length_b   1.000
_cell.length_c   1.000
_cell.angle_alpha   90.00
_cell.angle_beta   90.00
_cell.angle_gamma   90.00
#
_symmetry.space_group_name_H-M   'P 1'
#
loop_
_entity.id
_entity.type
_entity.pdbx_description
1 polymer ?
#
loop_
_entity_poly.entity_id
_entity_poly.type
_entity_poly.pdbx_seq_one_letter_code
_entity_poly.pdbx_strand_id
1 'polypeptide(L)'
;DFEEFVAGLCRRDGCTEVRRVGRTHDNGADVRGRLPDGRTMVVQCKRYNPKRKISNSEVRNLLGSRVHFGADVAIFVTTAYFSGPA
;
A
#
# COMPACT_ATOMS: atom_id res chain seq x y z
N ASP A 1 2.30 11.33 9.31
CA ASP A 1 3.10 10.66 8.26
C ASP A 1 2.26 10.35 7.02
N PHE A 2 2.91 10.15 5.86
CA PHE A 2 2.21 9.86 4.59
C PHE A 2 1.29 8.65 4.69
N GLU A 3 1.73 7.60 5.39
CA GLU A 3 0.95 6.39 5.64
C GLU A 3 -0.29 6.65 6.50
N GLU A 4 -0.22 7.56 7.47
CA GLU A 4 -1.39 7.92 8.29
C GLU A 4 -2.40 8.72 7.47
N PHE A 5 -1.93 9.58 6.57
CA PHE A 5 -2.79 10.26 5.63
C PHE A 5 -3.52 9.26 4.72
N VAL A 6 -2.81 8.27 4.16
CA VAL A 6 -3.40 7.20 3.34
C VAL A 6 -4.40 6.35 4.15
N ALA A 7 -4.05 5.98 5.39
CA ALA A 7 -4.97 5.27 6.28
C ALA A 7 -6.25 6.09 6.56
N GLY A 8 -6.12 7.40 6.74
CA GLY A 8 -7.26 8.32 6.87
C GLY A 8 -8.17 8.32 5.66
N LEU A 9 -7.60 8.33 4.43
CA LEU A 9 -8.38 8.21 3.19
C LEU A 9 -9.13 6.87 3.12
N CYS A 10 -8.47 5.75 3.44
CA CYS A 10 -9.12 4.46 3.48
C CYS A 10 -10.34 4.45 4.43
N ARG A 11 -10.17 4.98 5.66
CA ARG A 11 -11.26 5.08 6.64
C ARG A 11 -12.40 5.96 6.14
N ARG A 12 -12.08 7.13 5.57
CA ARG A 12 -13.07 8.06 4.99
C ARG A 12 -13.90 7.38 3.90
N ASP A 13 -13.25 6.54 3.08
CA ASP A 13 -13.88 5.89 1.93
C ASP A 13 -14.54 4.54 2.32
N GLY A 14 -14.76 4.29 3.62
CA GLY A 14 -15.55 3.17 4.13
C GLY A 14 -14.76 1.89 4.42
N CYS A 15 -13.42 1.91 4.34
CA CYS A 15 -12.61 0.77 4.74
C CYS A 15 -12.65 0.58 6.26
N THR A 16 -12.68 -0.67 6.71
CA THR A 16 -12.72 -1.05 8.12
C THR A 16 -11.42 -1.73 8.54
N GLU A 17 -11.22 -1.91 9.85
CA GLU A 17 -10.01 -2.54 10.42
C GLU A 17 -8.68 -1.87 9.97
N VAL A 18 -8.75 -0.59 9.58
CA VAL A 18 -7.61 0.13 9.01
C VAL A 18 -6.57 0.44 10.08
N ARG A 19 -5.42 -0.21 9.97
CA ARG A 19 -4.27 -0.05 10.86
C ARG A 19 -2.98 0.11 10.09
N ARG A 20 -2.11 0.99 10.58
CA ARG A 20 -0.71 1.04 10.16
C ARG A 20 0.03 -0.19 10.71
N VAL A 21 0.99 -0.68 9.95
CA VAL A 21 1.78 -1.87 10.31
C VAL A 21 3.28 -1.61 10.41
N GLY A 22 3.79 -0.45 9.98
CA GLY A 22 5.24 -0.25 9.81
C GLY A 22 6.02 0.30 11.01
N ARG A 23 7.17 -0.34 11.30
CA ARG A 23 8.54 0.20 11.12
C ARG A 23 9.54 -0.93 10.77
N THR A 24 10.55 -0.59 9.97
CA THR A 24 11.79 -1.31 9.54
C THR A 24 11.71 -2.85 9.44
N HIS A 25 11.85 -3.40 8.21
CA HIS A 25 11.74 -4.83 7.85
C HIS A 25 10.30 -5.40 7.74
N ASP A 26 9.31 -4.54 7.53
CA ASP A 26 7.86 -4.82 7.50
C ASP A 26 7.36 -5.53 6.22
N ASN A 27 8.23 -6.26 5.51
CA ASN A 27 7.88 -7.07 4.34
C ASN A 27 7.12 -6.31 3.24
N GLY A 28 7.15 -4.98 3.22
CA GLY A 28 6.59 -4.13 2.16
C GLY A 28 5.14 -3.68 2.31
N ALA A 29 4.49 -3.82 3.48
CA ALA A 29 3.16 -3.25 3.73
C ALA A 29 3.20 -2.19 4.82
N ASP A 30 2.55 -1.05 4.58
CA ASP A 30 2.50 0.09 5.50
C ASP A 30 1.13 0.24 6.17
N VAL A 31 0.05 -0.13 5.46
CA VAL A 31 -1.34 -0.13 5.98
C VAL A 31 -2.02 -1.46 5.65
N ARG A 32 -2.88 -1.94 6.56
CA ARG A 32 -3.76 -3.08 6.36
C ARG A 32 -5.18 -2.74 6.78
N GLY A 33 -6.16 -3.42 6.19
CA GLY A 33 -7.56 -3.29 6.58
C GLY A 33 -8.47 -4.13 5.67
N ARG A 34 -9.75 -3.79 5.65
CA ARG A 34 -10.75 -4.36 4.76
C ARG A 34 -11.40 -3.28 3.91
N LEU A 35 -11.58 -3.58 2.64
CA LEU A 35 -12.38 -2.78 1.72
C LEU A 35 -13.86 -2.83 2.13
N PRO A 36 -14.69 -1.87 1.67
CA PRO A 36 -16.13 -1.86 1.98
C PRO A 36 -16.88 -3.14 1.58
N ASP A 37 -16.36 -3.90 0.61
CA ASP A 37 -16.91 -5.18 0.17
C ASP A 37 -16.41 -6.41 0.96
N GLY A 38 -15.67 -6.17 2.05
CA GLY A 38 -15.17 -7.20 2.96
C GLY A 38 -13.81 -7.80 2.60
N ARG A 39 -13.29 -7.55 1.40
CA ARG A 39 -11.97 -8.04 0.97
C ARG A 39 -10.86 -7.42 1.82
N THR A 40 -9.89 -8.25 2.19
CA THR A 40 -8.70 -7.80 2.91
C THR A 40 -7.74 -7.07 1.96
N MET A 41 -7.07 -6.03 2.47
CA MET A 41 -6.11 -5.24 1.70
C MET A 41 -4.80 -5.03 2.43
N VAL A 42 -3.74 -4.94 1.64
CA VAL A 42 -2.43 -4.38 2.03
C VAL A 42 -2.13 -3.17 1.16
N VAL A 43 -1.58 -2.12 1.78
CA VAL A 43 -1.19 -0.90 1.09
C VAL A 43 0.29 -0.63 1.32
N GLN A 44 1.02 -0.37 0.24
CA GLN A 44 2.37 0.18 0.30
C GLN A 44 2.35 1.65 -0.12
N CYS A 45 2.96 2.50 0.69
CA CYS A 45 3.04 3.94 0.55
C CYS A 45 4.48 4.36 0.23
N LYS A 46 4.71 4.94 -0.94
CA LYS A 46 6.01 5.53 -1.31
C LYS A 46 5.89 7.02 -1.59
N ARG A 47 6.38 7.86 -0.68
CA ARG A 47 6.46 9.31 -0.89
C ARG A 47 7.82 9.68 -1.49
N TYR A 48 7.90 9.66 -2.81
CA TYR A 48 9.10 10.07 -3.55
C TYR A 48 8.95 11.45 -4.17
N ASN A 49 10.08 12.02 -4.59
CA ASN A 49 10.09 13.15 -5.50
C ASN A 49 9.23 12.79 -6.74
N PRO A 50 8.31 13.65 -7.21
CA PRO A 50 7.44 13.35 -8.34
C PRO A 50 8.15 12.96 -9.64
N LYS A 51 9.43 13.35 -9.81
CA LYS A 51 10.25 12.98 -10.97
C LYS A 51 10.82 11.55 -10.88
N ARG A 52 10.73 10.89 -9.72
CA ARG A 52 11.21 9.52 -9.54
C ARG A 52 10.21 8.53 -10.11
N LYS A 53 10.74 7.49 -10.74
CA LYS A 53 9.97 6.37 -11.28
C LYS A 53 9.84 5.28 -10.22
N ILE A 54 8.67 4.66 -10.15
CA ILE A 54 8.48 3.41 -9.41
C ILE A 54 9.09 2.26 -10.22
N SER A 55 9.91 1.44 -9.58
CA SER A 55 10.52 0.29 -10.24
C SER A 55 9.64 -0.96 -10.17
N ASN A 56 9.80 -1.87 -11.13
CA ASN A 56 9.09 -3.15 -11.13
C ASN A 56 9.44 -3.99 -9.89
N SER A 57 10.62 -3.80 -9.29
CA SER A 57 10.97 -4.45 -8.02
C SER A 57 10.10 -4.00 -6.86
N GLU A 58 9.70 -2.72 -6.81
CA GLU A 58 8.80 -2.22 -5.77
C GLU A 58 7.40 -2.81 -5.89
N VAL A 59 6.90 -2.94 -7.12
CA VAL A 59 5.62 -3.61 -7.40
C VAL A 59 5.66 -5.09 -7.02
N ARG A 60 6.74 -5.80 -7.40
CA ARG A 60 6.93 -7.20 -7.01
C ARG A 60 7.01 -7.38 -5.50
N ASN A 61 7.65 -6.45 -4.78
CA ASN A 61 7.70 -6.49 -3.32
C ASN A 61 6.30 -6.38 -2.72
N LEU A 62 5.47 -5.45 -3.19
CA LEU A 62 4.07 -5.34 -2.75
C LEU A 62 3.28 -6.63 -3.03
N LEU A 63 3.48 -7.27 -4.19
CA LEU A 63 2.84 -8.56 -4.49
C LEU A 63 3.31 -9.67 -3.53
N GLY A 64 4.59 -9.66 -3.17
CA GLY A 64 5.13 -10.51 -2.10
C GLY A 64 4.45 -10.26 -0.74
N SER A 65 4.25 -8.99 -0.38
CA SER A 65 3.51 -8.60 0.84
C SER A 65 2.08 -9.13 0.81
N ARG A 66 1.39 -9.00 -0.33
CA ARG A 66 0.02 -9.52 -0.49
C ARG A 66 -0.06 -11.00 -0.18
N VAL A 67 0.85 -11.80 -0.73
CA VAL A 67 0.93 -13.24 -0.47
C VAL A 67 1.26 -13.49 1.00
N HIS A 68 2.29 -12.82 1.54
CA HIS A 68 2.72 -12.99 2.92
C HIS A 68 1.62 -12.69 3.95
N PHE A 69 0.83 -11.65 3.72
CA PHE A 69 -0.27 -11.25 4.61
C PHE A 69 -1.61 -11.91 4.29
N GLY A 70 -1.67 -12.78 3.27
CA GLY A 70 -2.90 -13.43 2.83
C GLY A 70 -3.99 -12.43 2.40
N ALA A 71 -3.59 -11.31 1.79
CA ALA A 71 -4.51 -10.24 1.43
C ALA A 71 -5.15 -10.47 0.05
N ASP A 72 -6.42 -10.13 -0.08
CA ASP A 72 -7.15 -10.23 -1.34
C ASP A 72 -6.66 -9.19 -2.35
N VAL A 73 -6.40 -7.96 -1.88
CA VAL A 73 -6.03 -6.81 -2.72
C VAL A 73 -4.71 -6.18 -2.27
N ALA A 74 -3.88 -5.82 -3.23
CA ALA A 74 -2.67 -5.02 -3.04
C ALA A 74 -2.87 -3.62 -3.64
N ILE A 75 -2.52 -2.58 -2.88
CA ILE A 75 -2.66 -1.19 -3.30
C ILE A 75 -1.30 -0.50 -3.17
N PHE A 76 -0.83 0.13 -4.25
CA PHE A 76 0.39 0.95 -4.23
C PHE A 76 0.02 2.42 -4.30
N VAL A 77 0.42 3.21 -3.31
CA VAL A 77 0.15 4.64 -3.23
C VAL A 77 1.45 5.41 -3.31
N THR A 78 1.56 6.32 -4.27
CA THR A 78 2.73 7.18 -4.43
C THR A 78 2.38 8.56 -4.96
N THR A 79 3.27 9.52 -4.70
CA THR A 79 3.26 10.87 -5.29
C THR A 79 4.05 10.95 -6.61
N ALA A 80 4.60 9.83 -7.08
CA ALA A 80 5.41 9.71 -8.29
C ALA A 80 4.63 8.96 -9.39
N TYR A 81 5.28 8.64 -10.52
CA TYR A 81 4.65 7.97 -11.64
C TYR A 81 5.28 6.61 -11.98
N PHE A 82 4.48 5.73 -12.59
CA PHE A 82 4.93 4.48 -13.19
C PHE A 82 5.41 4.76 -14.61
N SER A 83 6.62 4.30 -14.97
CA SER A 83 7.28 4.68 -16.21
C SER A 83 7.08 3.72 -17.39
N GLY A 84 6.05 2.88 -17.35
CA GLY A 84 5.78 1.83 -18.33
C GLY A 84 4.93 0.71 -17.69
N PRO A 85 4.71 -0.42 -18.39
CA PRO A 85 4.03 -1.58 -17.80
C PRO A 85 4.73 -1.99 -16.50
N ALA A 86 3.94 -2.05 -15.44
CA ALA A 86 4.37 -2.33 -14.07
C ALA A 86 3.83 -3.68 -13.60
#